data_AF-A0A658NLB7-F1
#
_entry.id   AF-A0A658NLB7-F1
#
_cell.length_a   1.000
_cell.length_b   1.000
_cell.length_c   1.000
_cell.angle_alpha   90.00
_cell.angle_beta   90.00
_cell.angle_gamma   90.00
#
_symmetry.space_group_name_H-M   'P 1'
#
loop_
_entity.id
_entity.type
_entity.pdbx_description
1 polymer ?
#
loop_
_entity_poly.entity_id
_entity_poly.type
_entity_poly.pdbx_seq_one_letter_code
_entity_poly.pdbx_strand_id
1 'polypeptide(L)'
;WQAIQSQLARMQELVNKIRAGQWRGFSGRAITDVVNLGVGGSDLGPHLAVSALQHLKDTQIGIHYLSSMDGAKTAALLKQLNPHTTLFVLAT
;
A
#
# COMPACT_ATOMS: atom_id res chain seq x y z
N TRP A 1 -1.71 -25.43 6.20
CA TRP A 1 -2.31 -25.13 4.88
C TRP A 1 -3.58 -24.30 4.95
N GLN A 2 -4.61 -24.67 5.73
CA GLN A 2 -5.85 -23.87 5.87
C GLN A 2 -5.59 -22.41 6.29
N ALA A 3 -4.72 -22.18 7.28
CA ALA A 3 -4.40 -20.82 7.73
C ALA A 3 -3.79 -19.94 6.62
N ILE A 4 -2.88 -20.50 5.81
CA ILE A 4 -2.26 -19.79 4.67
C ILE A 4 -3.33 -19.42 3.65
N GLN A 5 -4.18 -20.37 3.24
CA GLN A 5 -5.24 -20.13 2.26
C GLN A 5 -6.26 -19.10 2.76
N SER A 6 -6.60 -19.13 4.04
CA SER A 6 -7.48 -18.14 4.66
C SER A 6 -6.88 -16.73 4.60
N GLN A 7 -5.59 -16.55 4.87
CA GLN A 7 -4.94 -15.24 4.74
C GLN A 7 -4.88 -14.76 3.29
N LEU A 8 -4.56 -15.65 2.34
CA LEU A 8 -4.55 -15.31 0.91
C LEU A 8 -5.94 -14.87 0.44
N ALA A 9 -7.00 -15.58 0.84
CA ALA A 9 -8.37 -15.20 0.52
C ALA A 9 -8.76 -13.82 1.10
N ARG A 10 -8.37 -13.56 2.35
CA ARG A 10 -8.59 -12.25 2.99
C ARG A 10 -7.83 -11.12 2.30
N MET A 11 -6.58 -11.36 1.88
CA MET A 11 -5.79 -10.41 1.10
C MET A 11 -6.45 -10.13 -0.25
N GLN A 12 -6.89 -11.17 -0.97
CA GLN A 12 -7.56 -11.03 -2.26
C GLN A 12 -8.83 -10.17 -2.14
N GLU A 13 -9.67 -10.42 -1.13
CA GLU A 13 -10.90 -9.65 -0.91
C GLU A 13 -10.60 -8.18 -0.64
N LEU A 14 -9.61 -7.90 0.21
CA LEU A 14 -9.19 -6.54 0.56
C LEU A 14 -8.64 -5.81 -0.67
N VAL A 15 -7.76 -6.44 -1.44
CA VAL A 15 -7.20 -5.87 -2.67
C VAL A 15 -8.30 -5.60 -3.70
N ASN A 16 -9.25 -6.52 -3.88
CA ASN A 16 -10.38 -6.33 -4.79
C ASN A 16 -11.23 -5.12 -4.39
N LYS A 17 -11.55 -4.96 -3.10
CA LYS A 17 -12.31 -3.81 -2.58
C LYS A 17 -11.58 -2.49 -2.80
N ILE A 18 -10.27 -2.45 -2.56
CA ILE A 18 -9.45 -1.25 -2.79
C ILE A 18 -9.44 -0.89 -4.27
N ARG A 19 -9.15 -1.87 -5.14
CA ARG A 19 -9.07 -1.65 -6.59
C ARG A 19 -10.40 -1.28 -7.23
N ALA A 20 -11.51 -1.77 -6.68
CA ALA A 20 -12.86 -1.39 -7.10
C ALA A 20 -13.34 -0.04 -6.55
N GLY A 21 -12.52 0.67 -5.77
CA GLY A 21 -12.91 1.94 -5.12
C GLY A 21 -14.00 1.78 -4.06
N GLN A 22 -14.20 0.56 -3.56
CA GLN A 22 -15.17 0.23 -2.51
C GLN A 22 -14.56 0.44 -1.12
N TRP A 23 -13.24 0.26 -0.98
CA TRP A 23 -12.51 0.68 0.20
C TRP A 23 -12.35 2.20 0.17
N ARG A 24 -12.92 2.88 1.16
CA ARG A 24 -13.03 4.35 1.19
C ARG A 24 -12.35 4.90 2.44
N GLY A 25 -11.69 6.04 2.29
CA GLY A 25 -11.13 6.79 3.42
C GLY A 25 -12.24 7.38 4.29
N PHE A 26 -11.85 8.05 5.38
CA PHE A 26 -12.77 8.61 6.37
C PHE A 26 -13.82 9.57 5.78
N SER A 27 -13.51 10.19 4.65
CA SER A 27 -14.39 11.13 3.95
C SER A 27 -15.29 10.47 2.88
N GLY A 28 -15.27 9.14 2.78
CA GLY A 28 -16.03 8.39 1.78
C GLY A 28 -15.39 8.39 0.38
N ARG A 29 -14.21 8.98 0.19
CA ARG A 29 -13.49 8.96 -1.10
C ARG A 29 -12.72 7.64 -1.27
N ALA A 30 -12.66 7.13 -2.50
CA ALA A 30 -11.90 5.93 -2.82
C ALA A 30 -10.39 6.16 -2.60
N ILE A 31 -9.68 5.09 -2.24
CA ILE A 31 -8.23 5.14 -2.05
C ILE A 31 -7.52 5.34 -3.40
N THR A 32 -6.59 6.28 -3.44
CA THR A 32 -5.72 6.58 -4.58
C THR A 32 -4.26 6.24 -4.30
N ASP A 33 -3.86 6.20 -3.03
CA ASP A 33 -2.47 6.03 -2.62
C ASP A 33 -2.36 4.99 -1.52
N VAL A 34 -1.39 4.08 -1.65
CA VAL A 34 -1.03 3.10 -0.64
C VAL A 34 0.41 3.34 -0.22
N VAL A 35 0.65 3.46 1.08
CA VAL A 35 1.98 3.68 1.66
C VAL A 35 2.36 2.46 2.49
N ASN A 36 3.40 1.73 2.07
CA ASN A 36 4.03 0.69 2.87
C ASN A 36 4.96 1.34 3.89
N LEU A 37 4.70 1.10 5.18
CA LEU A 37 5.54 1.53 6.30
C LEU A 37 6.26 0.30 6.86
N GLY A 38 7.55 0.17 6.51
CA GLY A 38 8.35 -0.99 6.91
C GLY A 38 9.86 -0.72 6.86
N VAL A 39 10.65 -1.67 7.34
CA VAL A 39 12.12 -1.62 7.33
C VAL A 39 12.69 -2.99 6.97
N GLY A 40 13.83 -3.02 6.28
CA GLY A 40 14.50 -4.27 5.93
C GLY A 40 13.63 -5.16 5.04
N GLY A 41 13.43 -6.42 5.42
CA GLY A 41 12.72 -7.41 4.60
C GLY A 41 11.26 -7.06 4.29
N SER A 42 10.58 -6.36 5.21
CA SER A 42 9.19 -5.91 5.05
C SER A 42 9.03 -4.70 4.11
N ASP A 43 10.15 -4.12 3.67
CA ASP A 43 10.19 -3.03 2.70
C ASP A 43 10.85 -3.46 1.38
N LEU A 44 12.06 -4.05 1.47
CA LEU A 44 12.87 -4.43 0.31
C LEU A 44 12.18 -5.45 -0.60
N GLY A 45 11.51 -6.46 -0.03
CA GLY A 45 10.82 -7.48 -0.80
C GLY A 45 9.65 -6.91 -1.62
N PRO A 46 8.67 -6.26 -0.97
CA PRO A 46 7.57 -5.60 -1.67
C PRO A 46 8.02 -4.55 -2.69
N HIS A 47 9.05 -3.74 -2.37
CA HIS A 47 9.57 -2.71 -3.26
C HIS A 47 10.22 -3.32 -4.52
N LEU A 48 11.01 -4.38 -4.36
CA LEU A 48 11.60 -5.11 -5.48
C LEU A 48 10.52 -5.73 -6.37
N ALA A 49 9.53 -6.40 -5.78
CA ALA A 49 8.46 -7.06 -6.52
C ALA A 49 7.63 -6.08 -7.36
N VAL A 50 7.22 -4.94 -6.77
CA VAL A 50 6.47 -3.90 -7.49
C VAL A 50 7.33 -3.29 -8.60
N SER A 51 8.60 -2.99 -8.33
CA SER A 51 9.52 -2.45 -9.34
C SER A 51 9.71 -3.41 -10.52
N ALA A 52 9.93 -4.70 -10.24
CA ALA A 52 10.14 -5.72 -11.27
C ALA A 52 8.88 -5.95 -12.14
N LEU A 53 7.70 -5.87 -11.53
CA LEU A 53 6.41 -6.11 -12.19
C LEU A 53 5.73 -4.82 -12.67
N GLN A 54 6.43 -3.68 -12.67
CA GLN A 54 5.86 -2.37 -13.00
C GLN A 54 5.18 -2.34 -14.38
N HIS A 55 5.70 -3.10 -15.34
CA HIS A 55 5.13 -3.22 -16.70
C HIS A 55 3.78 -3.96 -16.74
N LEU A 56 3.44 -4.71 -15.70
CA LEU A 56 2.16 -5.39 -15.53
C LEU A 56 1.17 -4.56 -14.70
N LYS A 57 1.53 -3.34 -14.30
CA LYS A 57 0.67 -2.47 -13.50
C LYS A 57 -0.64 -2.20 -14.24
N ASP A 58 -1.74 -2.61 -13.62
CA ASP A 58 -3.10 -2.57 -14.17
C ASP A 58 -4.04 -1.69 -13.30
N THR A 59 -3.46 -0.78 -12.53
CA THR A 59 -4.18 0.13 -11.61
C THR A 59 -3.56 1.52 -11.65
N GLN A 60 -4.37 2.55 -11.36
CA GLN A 60 -3.90 3.93 -11.19
C GLN A 60 -3.48 4.25 -9.75
N ILE A 61 -3.62 3.30 -8.82
CA ILE A 61 -3.23 3.49 -7.42
C ILE A 61 -1.72 3.74 -7.32
N GLY A 62 -1.35 4.82 -6.62
CA GLY A 62 0.03 5.13 -6.24
C GLY A 62 0.52 4.19 -5.15
N ILE A 63 1.72 3.64 -5.29
CA ILE A 63 2.36 2.80 -4.27
C ILE A 63 3.62 3.53 -3.81
N HIS A 64 3.73 3.74 -2.51
CA HIS A 64 4.82 4.48 -1.88
C HIS A 64 5.45 3.63 -0.78
N TYR A 65 6.72 3.87 -0.52
CA TYR A 65 7.50 3.15 0.48
C TYR A 65 8.12 4.15 1.46
N LEU A 66 7.89 3.94 2.75
CA LEU A 66 8.41 4.74 3.83
C LEU A 66 9.07 3.85 4.88
N SER A 67 10.20 4.31 5.39
CA SER A 67 10.86 3.74 6.55
C SER A 67 10.98 4.78 7.66
N SER A 68 10.82 4.33 8.90
CA SER A 68 10.86 5.21 10.09
C SER A 68 12.22 5.87 10.33
N MET A 69 13.28 5.43 9.64
CA MET A 69 14.64 5.94 9.81
C MET A 69 14.94 7.21 9.01
N ASP A 70 14.08 7.60 8.06
CA ASP A 70 14.29 8.79 7.21
C ASP A 70 13.16 9.82 7.37
N GLY A 71 13.30 10.67 8.39
CA GLY A 71 12.30 11.69 8.73
C GLY A 71 12.11 12.76 7.64
N ALA A 72 13.15 13.08 6.88
CA ALA A 72 13.07 14.09 5.81
C ALA A 72 12.26 13.57 4.62
N LYS A 73 12.53 12.35 4.15
CA LYS A 73 11.72 11.71 3.10
C LYS A 73 10.28 11.52 3.53
N THR A 74 10.06 11.08 4.78
CA THR A 74 8.72 10.93 5.36
C THR A 74 7.95 12.24 5.33
N ALA A 75 8.53 13.33 5.82
CA ALA A 75 7.89 14.64 5.83
C ALA A 75 7.61 15.17 4.42
N ALA A 76 8.51 14.94 3.46
CA ALA A 76 8.32 15.35 2.07
C ALA A 76 7.15 14.60 1.41
N LEU A 77 7.07 13.28 1.59
CA LEU A 77 5.98 12.48 1.02
C LEU A 77 4.63 12.82 1.65
N LEU A 78 4.57 12.97 2.98
CA LEU A 78 3.32 13.31 3.68
C LEU A 78 2.72 14.65 3.21
N LYS A 79 3.53 15.60 2.74
CA LYS A 79 3.06 16.87 2.16
C LYS A 79 2.38 16.70 0.79
N GLN A 80 2.64 15.60 0.09
CA GLN A 80 2.08 15.31 -1.23
C GLN A 80 0.83 14.43 -1.15
N LEU A 81 0.71 13.63 -0.09
CA LEU A 81 -0.39 12.69 0.10
C LEU A 81 -1.68 13.39 0.54
N ASN A 82 -2.81 12.87 0.08
CA ASN A 82 -4.13 13.34 0.50
C ASN A 82 -4.70 12.43 1.59
N PRO A 83 -4.85 12.89 2.84
CA PRO A 83 -5.33 12.04 3.94
C PRO A 83 -6.74 11.48 3.71
N HIS A 84 -7.52 12.07 2.80
CA HIS A 84 -8.84 11.58 2.44
C HIS A 84 -8.83 10.30 1.58
N THR A 85 -7.72 10.03 0.88
CA THR A 85 -7.61 8.96 -0.13
C THR A 85 -6.33 8.13 0.02
N THR A 86 -5.59 8.27 1.12
CA THR A 86 -4.38 7.49 1.38
C THR A 86 -4.63 6.37 2.39
N LEU A 87 -4.15 5.17 2.08
CA LEU A 87 -4.13 4.01 2.96
C LEU A 87 -2.69 3.69 3.39
N PHE A 88 -2.46 3.52 4.69
CA PHE A 88 -1.18 3.08 5.22
C PHE A 88 -1.21 1.58 5.55
N VAL A 89 -0.19 0.85 5.13
CA VAL A 89 0.05 -0.55 5.45
C VAL A 89 1.28 -0.63 6.35
N LEU A 90 1.08 -1.09 7.59
CA LEU A 90 2.16 -1.29 8.55
C LEU A 90 2.73 -2.70 8.35
N ALA A 91 4.00 -2.81 7.98
CA ALA A 91 4.68 -4.07 7.71
C ALA A 91 5.92 -4.20 8.60
N THR A 92 5.85 -5.07 9.62
CA THR A 92 6.88 -5.31 10.63
C THR A 92 7.36 -6.75 10.62
#